data_AF-A0A935HLX3-F1
#
_entry.id   AF-A0A935HLX3-F1
#
_cell.length_a   1.000
_cell.length_b   1.000
_cell.length_c   1.000
_cell.angle_alpha   90.00
_cell.angle_beta   90.00
_cell.angle_gamma   90.00
#
_symmetry.space_group_name_H-M   'P 1'
#
loop_
_entity.id
_entity.type
_entity.pdbx_description
1 polymer ?
#
loop_
_entity_poly.entity_id
_entity_poly.type
_entity_poly.pdbx_seq_one_letter_code
_entity_poly.pdbx_strand_id
1 'polypeptide(L)'
;MKFEAQPKQVSCISPDLVEKSLKASNNFLIFLNSLFGTDATESLKERYKIGSSKHWNGATVFWQIDHFGKVRTGKIMQYDATTGKRVKEPYRLIQWVHTALNLKDFSLSQCLFGLHFIAENGSENKPIAIVESEKTAIIASVFLPKYIWMATGGKEGLTAERLQPLAGRKVILFPDLNGFELWKEKAKHLINVSDITVSDYLQKRVSESEVKQGYDLADYLTNLPLYYPKEWSQPLPANNVNDRWRLINSICNLETAINSDDGETVLKQIDRIYSFFPDKETDLPIDLFRQYAPKALSIILN
;
A
#
# COMPACT_ATOMS: atom_id res chain seq x y z
N MET A 1 -45.28 -19.51 11.43
CA MET A 1 -43.82 -19.76 11.51
C MET A 1 -43.13 -18.90 10.49
N LYS A 2 -42.37 -17.88 10.91
CA LYS A 2 -41.44 -17.18 10.02
C LYS A 2 -40.24 -18.12 9.86
N PHE A 3 -40.02 -18.64 8.66
CA PHE A 3 -38.76 -19.32 8.36
C PHE A 3 -37.68 -18.24 8.35
N GLU A 4 -36.91 -18.14 9.43
CA GLU A 4 -35.65 -17.41 9.41
C GLU A 4 -34.72 -18.17 8.46
N ALA A 5 -34.46 -17.57 7.30
CA ALA A 5 -33.48 -18.10 6.36
C ALA A 5 -32.13 -18.16 7.09
N GLN A 6 -31.53 -19.36 7.16
CA GLN A 6 -30.18 -19.50 7.68
C GLN A 6 -29.23 -18.59 6.88
N PRO A 7 -28.32 -17.85 7.54
CA PRO A 7 -27.40 -16.97 6.84
C PRO A 7 -26.59 -17.77 5.82
N LYS A 8 -26.66 -17.37 4.55
CA LYS A 8 -25.95 -18.04 3.45
C LYS A 8 -24.45 -18.03 3.77
N GLN A 9 -23.82 -19.21 3.74
CA GLN A 9 -22.39 -19.34 4.01
C GLN A 9 -21.60 -18.49 3.01
N VAL A 10 -20.74 -17.61 3.53
CA VAL A 10 -19.88 -16.74 2.73
C VAL A 10 -18.90 -17.59 1.92
N SER A 11 -18.79 -17.31 0.62
CA SER A 11 -17.90 -18.05 -0.27
C SER A 11 -16.44 -17.61 -0.14
N CYS A 12 -15.53 -18.51 -0.50
CA CYS A 12 -14.10 -18.24 -0.57
C CYS A 12 -13.52 -18.78 -1.88
N ILE A 13 -12.49 -18.11 -2.39
CA ILE A 13 -11.66 -18.59 -3.49
C ILE A 13 -10.49 -19.41 -2.90
N SER A 14 -10.02 -20.44 -3.60
CA SER A 14 -8.86 -21.22 -3.14
C SER A 14 -7.59 -20.36 -3.07
N PRO A 15 -6.83 -20.39 -1.96
CA PRO A 15 -5.53 -19.74 -1.85
C PRO A 15 -4.53 -20.17 -2.93
N ASP A 16 -4.64 -21.40 -3.46
CA ASP A 16 -3.78 -21.87 -4.55
C ASP A 16 -3.87 -20.99 -5.80
N LEU A 17 -5.02 -20.35 -6.03
CA LEU A 17 -5.19 -19.45 -7.16
C LEU A 17 -4.41 -18.14 -6.96
N VAL A 18 -4.33 -17.66 -5.72
CA VAL A 18 -3.48 -16.51 -5.35
C VAL A 18 -2.04 -16.88 -5.67
N GLU A 19 -1.52 -17.97 -5.13
CA GLU A 19 -0.14 -18.43 -5.32
C GLU A 19 0.21 -18.65 -6.79
N LYS A 20 -0.69 -19.27 -7.57
CA LYS A 20 -0.50 -19.43 -9.02
C LYS A 20 -0.45 -18.08 -9.74
N SER A 21 -1.25 -17.10 -9.31
CA SER A 21 -1.32 -15.77 -9.94
C SER A 21 -0.05 -14.94 -9.72
N LEU A 22 0.74 -15.20 -8.67
CA LEU A 22 1.98 -14.48 -8.38
C LEU A 22 3.14 -14.88 -9.31
N LYS A 23 3.05 -16.02 -10.01
CA LYS A 23 4.17 -16.54 -10.82
C LYS A 23 4.43 -15.77 -12.12
N ALA A 24 3.46 -15.00 -12.60
CA ALA A 24 3.55 -14.28 -13.86
C ALA A 24 3.68 -12.78 -13.64
N SER A 25 4.37 -12.09 -14.56
CA SER A 25 4.42 -10.63 -14.59
C SER A 25 3.13 -10.03 -15.14
N ASN A 26 2.88 -8.76 -14.84
CA ASN A 26 1.75 -7.97 -15.35
C ASN A 26 2.15 -6.50 -15.50
N ASN A 27 1.31 -5.71 -16.17
CA ASN A 27 1.63 -4.32 -16.51
C ASN A 27 1.85 -3.45 -15.27
N PHE A 28 1.13 -3.70 -14.18
CA PHE A 28 1.33 -2.96 -12.94
C PHE A 28 2.66 -3.29 -12.27
N LEU A 29 3.10 -4.56 -12.29
CA LEU A 29 4.43 -4.94 -11.82
C LEU A 29 5.54 -4.32 -12.68
N ILE A 30 5.37 -4.23 -14.00
CA ILE A 30 6.32 -3.53 -14.88
C ILE A 30 6.43 -2.06 -14.48
N PHE A 31 5.29 -1.39 -14.25
CA PHE A 31 5.26 -0.02 -13.78
C PHE A 31 5.95 0.14 -12.41
N LEU A 32 5.62 -0.69 -11.43
CA LEU A 32 6.28 -0.69 -10.11
C LEU A 32 7.80 -0.90 -10.24
N ASN A 33 8.23 -1.77 -11.14
CA ASN A 33 9.65 -2.01 -11.39
C ASN A 33 10.36 -0.78 -11.95
N SER A 34 9.69 0.00 -12.82
CA SER A 34 10.23 1.26 -13.32
C SER A 34 10.37 2.33 -12.23
N LEU A 35 9.53 2.30 -11.19
CA LEU A 35 9.58 3.24 -10.07
C LEU A 35 10.59 2.82 -8.99
N PHE A 36 10.56 1.56 -8.59
CA PHE A 36 11.19 1.07 -7.36
C PHE A 36 12.27 0.00 -7.58
N GLY A 37 12.44 -0.47 -8.81
CA GLY A 37 13.34 -1.57 -9.13
C GLY A 37 12.83 -2.95 -8.70
N THR A 38 13.61 -3.98 -9.03
CA THR A 38 13.19 -5.39 -8.95
C THR A 38 12.92 -5.85 -7.52
N ASP A 39 13.86 -5.64 -6.60
CA ASP A 39 13.74 -6.11 -5.21
C ASP A 39 12.50 -5.54 -4.51
N ALA A 40 12.25 -4.25 -4.70
CA ALA A 40 11.09 -3.57 -4.14
C ALA A 40 9.79 -4.13 -4.72
N THR A 41 9.78 -4.32 -6.03
CA THR A 41 8.60 -4.80 -6.75
C THR A 41 8.24 -6.21 -6.34
N GLU A 42 9.22 -7.11 -6.22
CA GLU A 42 8.99 -8.48 -5.75
C GLU A 42 8.55 -8.50 -4.28
N SER A 43 9.13 -7.66 -3.41
CA SER A 43 8.68 -7.51 -2.03
C SER A 43 7.23 -7.02 -1.93
N LEU A 44 6.87 -5.98 -2.70
CA LEU A 44 5.50 -5.47 -2.76
C LEU A 44 4.52 -6.51 -3.32
N LYS A 45 4.92 -7.21 -4.37
CA LYS A 45 4.15 -8.29 -5.00
C LYS A 45 3.83 -9.40 -4.02
N GLU A 46 4.81 -9.85 -3.25
CA GLU A 46 4.61 -10.89 -2.24
C GLU A 46 3.77 -10.40 -1.07
N ARG A 47 4.10 -9.22 -0.53
CA ARG A 47 3.40 -8.62 0.62
C ARG A 47 1.91 -8.38 0.32
N TYR A 48 1.64 -7.69 -0.78
CA TYR A 48 0.26 -7.33 -1.17
C TYR A 48 -0.45 -8.41 -1.99
N LYS A 49 0.24 -9.51 -2.30
CA LYS A 49 -0.27 -10.58 -3.17
C LYS A 49 -0.75 -9.98 -4.51
N ILE A 50 0.12 -9.27 -5.22
CA ILE A 50 -0.20 -8.67 -6.52
C ILE A 50 -0.20 -9.77 -7.59
N GLY A 51 -1.38 -10.25 -7.95
CA GLY A 51 -1.55 -11.36 -8.90
C GLY A 51 -1.60 -10.92 -10.35
N SER A 52 -1.51 -11.90 -11.25
CA SER A 52 -1.66 -11.73 -12.70
C SER A 52 -2.85 -12.55 -13.22
N SER A 53 -3.60 -11.98 -14.16
CA SER A 53 -4.77 -12.62 -14.78
C SER A 53 -4.58 -12.83 -16.26
N LYS A 54 -5.13 -13.92 -16.78
CA LYS A 54 -5.21 -14.20 -18.23
C LYS A 54 -6.46 -13.58 -18.88
N HIS A 55 -7.32 -12.90 -18.11
CA HIS A 55 -8.55 -12.29 -18.63
C HIS A 55 -8.24 -11.22 -19.69
N TRP A 56 -7.20 -10.42 -19.46
CA TRP A 56 -6.56 -9.57 -20.46
C TRP A 56 -5.04 -9.72 -20.37
N ASN A 57 -4.34 -9.54 -21.48
CA ASN A 57 -2.88 -9.64 -21.48
C ASN A 57 -2.26 -8.58 -20.56
N GLY A 58 -1.44 -9.01 -19.60
CA GLY A 58 -0.83 -8.12 -18.61
C GLY A 58 -1.77 -7.59 -17.53
N ALA A 59 -2.96 -8.18 -17.35
CA ALA A 59 -3.90 -7.77 -16.32
C ALA A 59 -3.43 -8.10 -14.91
N THR A 60 -3.67 -7.18 -13.99
CA THR A 60 -3.33 -7.30 -12.57
C THR A 60 -4.53 -7.79 -11.78
N VAL A 61 -4.29 -8.53 -10.70
CA VAL A 61 -5.30 -8.95 -9.72
C VAL A 61 -4.93 -8.39 -8.35
N PHE A 62 -5.84 -7.60 -7.77
CA PHE A 62 -5.77 -7.19 -6.37
C PHE A 62 -6.67 -8.11 -5.53
N TRP A 63 -6.06 -9.00 -4.75
CA TRP A 63 -6.79 -9.96 -3.92
C TRP A 63 -7.33 -9.31 -2.64
N GLN A 64 -8.59 -9.60 -2.33
CA GLN A 64 -9.21 -9.26 -1.04
C GLN A 64 -9.11 -10.48 -0.13
N ILE A 65 -8.14 -10.46 0.78
CA ILE A 65 -7.87 -11.50 1.76
C ILE A 65 -8.24 -10.95 3.12
N ASP A 66 -9.09 -11.65 3.86
CA ASP A 66 -9.53 -11.16 5.16
C ASP A 66 -8.52 -11.42 6.28
N HIS A 67 -8.84 -10.96 7.48
CA HIS A 67 -8.00 -11.11 8.69
C HIS A 67 -7.87 -12.56 9.18
N PHE A 68 -8.65 -13.51 8.63
CA PHE A 68 -8.50 -14.95 8.86
C PHE A 68 -7.72 -15.65 7.73
N GLY A 69 -7.16 -14.90 6.79
CA GLY A 69 -6.46 -15.45 5.62
C GLY A 69 -7.39 -16.07 4.57
N LYS A 70 -8.70 -15.80 4.62
CA LYS A 70 -9.64 -16.32 3.62
C LYS A 70 -9.69 -15.38 2.41
N VAL A 71 -9.50 -15.94 1.21
CA VAL A 71 -9.58 -15.19 -0.05
C VAL A 71 -11.05 -14.96 -0.38
N ARG A 72 -11.51 -13.73 -0.22
CA ARG A 72 -12.92 -13.36 -0.40
C ARG A 72 -13.29 -13.06 -1.85
N THR A 73 -12.40 -12.41 -2.58
CA THR A 73 -12.52 -12.15 -4.02
C THR A 73 -11.19 -11.62 -4.55
N GLY A 74 -11.11 -11.32 -5.85
CA GLY A 74 -10.03 -10.55 -6.45
C GLY A 74 -10.57 -9.58 -7.49
N LYS A 75 -9.96 -8.40 -7.59
CA LYS A 75 -10.30 -7.39 -8.59
C LYS A 75 -9.28 -7.42 -9.71
N ILE A 76 -9.71 -7.84 -10.89
CA ILE A 76 -8.92 -7.84 -12.12
C ILE A 76 -8.98 -6.42 -12.72
N MET A 77 -7.82 -5.86 -13.04
CA MET A 77 -7.73 -4.51 -13.59
C MET A 77 -6.59 -4.40 -14.60
N GLN A 78 -6.84 -3.69 -15.70
CA GLN A 78 -5.81 -3.38 -16.68
C GLN A 78 -5.14 -2.03 -16.41
N TYR A 79 -3.81 -2.05 -16.46
CA TYR A 79 -2.95 -0.88 -16.36
C TYR A 79 -2.12 -0.70 -17.63
N ASP A 80 -1.80 0.54 -17.94
CA ASP A 80 -0.72 0.89 -18.85
C ASP A 80 0.62 0.68 -18.13
N ALA A 81 1.52 -0.09 -18.75
CA ALA A 81 2.77 -0.53 -18.11
C ALA A 81 3.80 0.60 -17.94
N THR A 82 3.69 1.67 -18.74
CA THR A 82 4.64 2.79 -18.74
C THR A 82 4.20 3.87 -17.76
N THR A 83 2.92 4.22 -17.78
CA THR A 83 2.36 5.35 -17.02
C THR A 83 1.73 4.92 -15.69
N GLY A 84 1.45 3.63 -15.50
CA GLY A 84 0.72 3.14 -14.33
C GLY A 84 -0.73 3.61 -14.26
N LYS A 85 -1.26 4.22 -15.33
CA LYS A 85 -2.65 4.66 -15.40
C LYS A 85 -3.57 3.49 -15.73
N ARG A 86 -4.77 3.52 -15.15
CA ARG A 86 -5.83 2.54 -15.44
C ARG A 86 -6.31 2.73 -16.88
N VAL A 87 -6.45 1.64 -17.62
CA VAL A 87 -7.02 1.67 -18.98
C VAL A 87 -8.53 1.86 -18.89
N LYS A 88 -9.02 2.98 -19.41
CA LYS A 88 -10.45 3.37 -19.38
C LYS A 88 -11.13 3.39 -20.75
N GLU A 89 -10.34 3.37 -21.82
CA GLU A 89 -10.80 3.44 -23.20
C GLU A 89 -10.41 2.17 -23.97
N PRO A 90 -11.26 1.67 -24.89
CA PRO A 90 -12.60 2.20 -25.21
C PRO A 90 -13.67 1.93 -24.14
N TYR A 91 -13.33 1.15 -23.11
CA TYR A 91 -14.17 0.92 -21.93
C TYR A 91 -13.30 0.54 -20.73
N ARG A 92 -13.88 0.60 -19.53
CA ARG A 92 -13.19 0.26 -18.28
C ARG A 92 -12.88 -1.23 -18.24
N LEU A 93 -11.59 -1.57 -18.20
CA LEU A 93 -11.11 -2.94 -18.07
C LEU A 93 -11.00 -3.32 -16.59
N ILE A 94 -12.16 -3.56 -15.97
CA ILE A 94 -12.31 -4.03 -14.59
C ILE A 94 -13.22 -5.26 -14.58
N GLN A 95 -12.82 -6.32 -13.90
CA GLN A 95 -13.60 -7.53 -13.72
C GLN A 95 -13.36 -8.12 -12.32
N TRP A 96 -14.29 -8.91 -11.79
CA TRP A 96 -14.09 -9.65 -10.55
C TRP A 96 -13.72 -11.10 -10.83
N VAL A 97 -12.80 -11.65 -10.04
CA VAL A 97 -12.31 -13.03 -10.23
C VAL A 97 -13.45 -14.05 -10.17
N HIS A 98 -14.36 -13.94 -9.20
CA HIS A 98 -15.48 -14.89 -9.07
C HIS A 98 -16.40 -14.89 -10.30
N THR A 99 -16.61 -13.71 -10.90
CA THR A 99 -17.35 -13.56 -12.16
C THR A 99 -16.56 -14.13 -13.33
N ALA A 100 -15.26 -13.82 -13.45
CA ALA A 100 -14.41 -14.32 -14.52
C ALA A 100 -14.25 -15.85 -14.52
N LEU A 101 -14.34 -16.47 -13.34
CA LEU A 101 -14.32 -17.93 -13.16
C LEU A 101 -15.70 -18.57 -13.30
N ASN A 102 -16.77 -17.80 -13.52
CA ASN A 102 -18.15 -18.28 -13.56
C ASN A 102 -18.53 -19.12 -12.32
N LEU A 103 -18.13 -18.68 -11.12
CA LEU A 103 -18.47 -19.38 -9.88
C LEU A 103 -19.98 -19.22 -9.59
N LYS A 104 -20.71 -20.33 -9.66
CA LYS A 104 -22.16 -20.35 -9.38
C LYS A 104 -22.43 -20.16 -7.90
N ASP A 105 -23.54 -19.47 -7.61
CA ASP A 105 -24.05 -19.22 -6.25
C ASP A 105 -23.08 -18.54 -5.27
N PHE A 106 -22.04 -17.87 -5.80
CA PHE A 106 -20.99 -17.23 -5.01
C PHE A 106 -21.55 -16.14 -4.10
N SER A 107 -21.46 -16.37 -2.79
CA SER A 107 -21.84 -15.41 -1.75
C SER A 107 -20.66 -14.47 -1.49
N LEU A 108 -20.67 -13.31 -2.15
CA LEU A 108 -19.65 -12.28 -2.03
C LEU A 108 -19.70 -11.59 -0.66
N SER A 109 -18.57 -11.54 0.03
CA SER A 109 -18.34 -10.67 1.19
C SER A 109 -17.01 -9.96 0.99
N GLN A 110 -17.03 -8.66 0.76
CA GLN A 110 -15.81 -7.92 0.43
C GLN A 110 -15.12 -7.41 1.70
N CYS A 111 -13.80 -7.45 1.71
CA CYS A 111 -12.97 -6.85 2.75
C CYS A 111 -12.03 -5.79 2.15
N LEU A 112 -11.31 -5.07 3.01
CA LEU A 112 -10.27 -4.15 2.54
C LEU A 112 -9.15 -4.93 1.84
N PHE A 113 -8.60 -4.33 0.79
CA PHE A 113 -7.32 -4.77 0.24
C PHE A 113 -6.22 -4.49 1.27
N GLY A 114 -5.36 -5.48 1.55
CA GLY A 114 -4.34 -5.39 2.61
C GLY A 114 -4.85 -5.72 4.02
N LEU A 115 -6.09 -6.19 4.18
CA LEU A 115 -6.64 -6.51 5.51
C LEU A 115 -5.87 -7.63 6.23
N HIS A 116 -5.29 -8.56 5.47
CA HIS A 116 -4.50 -9.68 5.99
C HIS A 116 -3.26 -9.25 6.79
N PHE A 117 -2.83 -7.99 6.69
CA PHE A 117 -1.71 -7.45 7.48
C PHE A 117 -1.98 -7.35 8.98
N ILE A 118 -3.25 -7.38 9.42
CA ILE A 118 -3.58 -7.25 10.84
C ILE A 118 -3.07 -8.45 11.66
N ALA A 119 -2.96 -9.61 11.03
CA ALA A 119 -2.45 -10.82 11.67
C ALA A 119 -0.91 -10.90 11.62
N GLU A 120 -0.21 -9.93 11.02
CA GLU A 120 1.25 -9.90 11.01
C GLU A 120 1.80 -9.54 12.40
N ASN A 121 2.83 -10.27 12.85
CA ASN A 121 3.54 -9.97 14.09
C ASN A 121 4.13 -8.55 14.06
N GLY A 122 3.96 -7.79 15.15
CA GLY A 122 4.47 -6.42 15.25
C GLY A 122 3.60 -5.38 14.54
N SER A 123 2.41 -5.79 14.07
CA SER A 123 1.45 -4.88 13.46
C SER A 123 0.59 -4.13 14.48
N GLU A 124 0.53 -4.57 15.75
CA GLU A 124 -0.48 -4.20 16.74
C GLU A 124 -0.54 -2.68 16.98
N ASN A 125 0.62 -2.05 17.10
CA ASN A 125 0.74 -0.62 17.39
C ASN A 125 0.92 0.25 16.13
N LYS A 126 1.02 -0.35 14.95
CA LYS A 126 1.17 0.42 13.71
C LYS A 126 -0.17 1.06 13.31
N PRO A 127 -0.20 2.38 13.05
CA PRO A 127 -1.41 3.05 12.57
C PRO A 127 -1.78 2.54 11.18
N ILE A 128 -3.08 2.44 10.91
CA ILE A 128 -3.63 1.94 9.65
C ILE A 128 -3.98 3.13 8.78
N ALA A 129 -3.47 3.16 7.55
CA ALA A 129 -3.79 4.18 6.56
C ALA A 129 -4.69 3.59 5.48
N ILE A 130 -5.83 4.22 5.20
CA ILE A 130 -6.81 3.74 4.22
C ILE A 130 -6.96 4.74 3.08
N VAL A 131 -6.86 4.25 1.85
CA VAL A 131 -7.06 5.03 0.60
C VAL A 131 -8.15 4.40 -0.26
N GLU A 132 -8.58 5.11 -1.30
CA GLU A 132 -9.60 4.56 -2.22
C GLU A 132 -9.07 3.41 -3.07
N SER A 133 -7.81 3.51 -3.50
CA SER A 133 -7.27 2.72 -4.61
C SER A 133 -6.14 1.79 -4.16
N GLU A 134 -6.16 0.56 -4.68
CA GLU A 134 -5.16 -0.47 -4.37
C GLU A 134 -3.76 -0.03 -4.85
N LYS A 135 -3.68 0.58 -6.05
CA LYS A 135 -2.46 1.23 -6.57
C LYS A 135 -1.87 2.18 -5.53
N THR A 136 -2.73 3.05 -4.98
CA THR A 136 -2.33 4.10 -4.05
C THR A 136 -1.83 3.53 -2.73
N ALA A 137 -2.47 2.48 -2.20
CA ALA A 137 -2.02 1.82 -0.97
C ALA A 137 -0.62 1.23 -1.14
N ILE A 138 -0.38 0.55 -2.27
CA ILE A 138 0.90 -0.09 -2.58
C ILE A 138 2.00 0.98 -2.71
N ILE A 139 1.77 2.01 -3.51
CA ILE A 139 2.75 3.10 -3.70
C ILE A 139 2.98 3.85 -2.38
N ALA A 140 1.94 4.18 -1.62
CA ALA A 140 2.10 4.89 -0.37
C ALA A 140 2.84 4.08 0.70
N SER A 141 2.77 2.75 0.65
CA SER A 141 3.55 1.88 1.55
C SER A 141 5.07 2.03 1.40
N VAL A 142 5.53 2.41 0.20
CA VAL A 142 6.94 2.70 -0.09
C VAL A 142 7.36 4.02 0.56
N PHE A 143 6.55 5.07 0.40
CA PHE A 143 6.92 6.42 0.83
C PHE A 143 6.63 6.69 2.30
N LEU A 144 5.68 5.98 2.90
CA LEU A 144 5.20 6.18 4.26
C LEU A 144 5.07 4.82 4.98
N PRO A 145 6.17 4.06 5.16
CA PRO A 145 6.18 2.69 5.69
C PRO A 145 5.77 2.57 7.18
N LYS A 146 5.65 3.70 7.88
CA LYS A 146 5.15 3.74 9.26
C LYS A 146 3.68 3.32 9.39
N TYR A 147 2.93 3.32 8.28
CA TYR A 147 1.53 2.90 8.25
C TYR A 147 1.35 1.52 7.65
N ILE A 148 0.30 0.82 8.10
CA ILE A 148 -0.25 -0.32 7.37
C ILE A 148 -1.23 0.21 6.34
N TRP A 149 -0.87 0.15 5.06
CA TRP A 149 -1.70 0.69 3.98
C TRP A 149 -2.71 -0.32 3.46
N MET A 150 -3.98 0.09 3.48
CA MET A 150 -5.13 -0.66 2.98
C MET A 150 -5.93 0.15 1.97
N ALA A 151 -6.75 -0.51 1.17
CA ALA A 151 -7.65 0.18 0.22
C ALA A 151 -9.09 -0.32 0.25
N THR A 152 -10.03 0.59 0.03
CA THR A 152 -11.47 0.28 -0.05
C THR A 152 -11.90 -0.26 -1.43
N GLY A 153 -11.07 -0.06 -2.46
CA GLY A 153 -11.35 -0.41 -3.84
C GLY A 153 -12.27 0.58 -4.57
N GLY A 154 -12.50 1.76 -3.97
CA GLY A 154 -13.24 2.90 -4.51
C GLY A 154 -13.90 3.73 -3.41
N LYS A 155 -14.27 5.00 -3.71
CA LYS A 155 -14.93 5.93 -2.77
C LYS A 155 -16.10 5.36 -1.96
N GLU A 156 -16.90 4.47 -2.55
CA GLU A 156 -18.07 3.88 -1.89
C GLU A 156 -17.73 2.70 -0.98
N GLY A 157 -16.51 2.17 -1.08
CA GLY A 157 -16.08 1.00 -0.33
C GLY A 157 -15.74 1.26 1.13
N LEU A 158 -15.86 2.50 1.62
CA LEU A 158 -15.71 2.84 3.03
C LEU A 158 -17.03 2.56 3.76
N THR A 159 -17.12 1.42 4.44
CA THR A 159 -18.32 0.95 5.15
C THR A 159 -17.96 0.43 6.54
N ALA A 160 -18.93 0.47 7.47
CA ALA A 160 -18.75 -0.04 8.83
C ALA A 160 -18.35 -1.53 8.85
N GLU A 161 -19.00 -2.35 8.02
CA GLU A 161 -18.71 -3.79 7.89
C GLU A 161 -17.24 -4.06 7.55
N ARG A 162 -16.67 -3.31 6.60
CA ARG A 162 -15.28 -3.49 6.17
C ARG A 162 -14.26 -2.97 7.18
N LEU A 163 -14.66 -2.03 8.04
CA LEU A 163 -13.81 -1.48 9.09
C LEU A 163 -13.95 -2.23 10.42
N GLN A 164 -14.97 -3.07 10.59
CA GLN A 164 -15.21 -3.82 11.83
C GLN A 164 -14.00 -4.64 12.29
N PRO A 165 -13.21 -5.29 11.39
CA PRO A 165 -11.98 -5.98 11.80
C PRO A 165 -10.87 -5.07 12.33
N LEU A 166 -11.00 -3.74 12.18
CA LEU A 166 -10.05 -2.73 12.65
C LEU A 166 -10.44 -2.16 14.03
N ALA A 167 -11.43 -2.74 14.70
CA ALA A 167 -11.89 -2.24 15.99
C ALA A 167 -10.74 -2.11 17.01
N GLY A 168 -10.69 -0.97 17.70
CA GLY A 168 -9.61 -0.65 18.64
C GLY A 168 -8.28 -0.23 18.00
N ARG A 169 -8.16 -0.21 16.67
CA ARG A 169 -6.97 0.28 15.96
C ARG A 169 -7.09 1.76 15.61
N LYS A 170 -5.96 2.45 15.59
CA LYS A 170 -5.87 3.83 15.06
C LYS A 170 -5.91 3.80 13.54
N VAL A 171 -6.96 4.37 12.96
CA VAL A 171 -7.23 4.42 11.52
C VAL A 171 -7.14 5.88 11.03
N ILE A 172 -6.41 6.08 9.94
CA ILE A 172 -6.24 7.38 9.30
C ILE A 172 -6.69 7.22 7.84
N LEU A 173 -7.73 7.95 7.46
CA LEU A 173 -8.24 7.97 6.09
C LEU A 173 -7.46 9.00 5.27
N PHE A 174 -7.01 8.61 4.09
CA PHE A 174 -6.36 9.44 3.09
C PHE A 174 -7.24 9.48 1.83
N PRO A 175 -8.32 10.28 1.83
CA PRO A 175 -9.23 10.37 0.70
C PRO A 175 -8.58 11.06 -0.51
N ASP A 176 -9.03 10.70 -1.71
CA ASP A 176 -8.70 11.46 -2.92
C ASP A 176 -9.30 12.87 -2.84
N LEU A 177 -8.81 13.80 -3.67
CA LEU A 177 -9.27 15.20 -3.66
C LEU A 177 -10.79 15.34 -3.80
N ASN A 178 -11.41 14.51 -4.65
CA ASN A 178 -12.86 14.50 -4.86
C ASN A 178 -13.63 13.63 -3.86
N GLY A 179 -12.94 12.86 -3.02
CA GLY A 179 -13.52 11.99 -1.99
C GLY A 179 -13.49 12.58 -0.59
N PHE A 180 -12.76 13.68 -0.37
CA PHE A 180 -12.46 14.22 0.96
C PHE A 180 -13.71 14.52 1.79
N GLU A 181 -14.64 15.33 1.30
CA GLU A 181 -15.85 15.68 2.06
C GLU A 181 -16.76 14.47 2.30
N LEU A 182 -16.89 13.57 1.31
CA LEU A 182 -17.67 12.34 1.46
C LEU A 182 -17.10 11.46 2.60
N TRP A 183 -15.79 11.28 2.61
CA TRP A 183 -15.13 10.45 3.63
C TRP A 183 -15.12 11.12 5.00
N LYS A 184 -15.02 12.45 5.05
CA LYS A 184 -15.17 13.24 6.27
C LYS A 184 -16.55 13.08 6.89
N GLU A 185 -17.61 13.12 6.09
CA GLU A 185 -18.97 12.85 6.58
C GLU A 185 -19.14 11.38 7.00
N LYS A 186 -18.68 10.42 6.18
CA LYS A 186 -18.74 8.99 6.55
C LYS A 186 -18.00 8.70 7.87
N ALA A 187 -16.84 9.31 8.10
CA ALA A 187 -16.04 9.10 9.30
C ALA A 187 -16.79 9.46 10.58
N LYS A 188 -17.64 10.50 10.57
CA LYS A 188 -18.47 10.88 11.74
C LYS A 188 -19.38 9.75 12.20
N HIS A 189 -19.87 8.92 11.26
CA HIS A 189 -20.75 7.80 11.54
C HIS A 189 -20.01 6.50 11.85
N LEU A 190 -18.68 6.47 11.66
CA LEU A 190 -17.85 5.28 11.82
C LEU A 190 -16.98 5.32 13.09
N ILE A 191 -17.05 6.40 13.86
CA ILE A 191 -16.24 6.61 15.08
C ILE A 191 -16.47 5.54 16.16
N ASN A 192 -17.65 4.91 16.18
CA ASN A 192 -17.96 3.82 17.09
C ASN A 192 -17.35 2.48 16.66
N VAL A 193 -16.78 2.40 15.45
CA VAL A 193 -16.15 1.20 14.91
C VAL A 193 -14.66 1.19 15.22
N SER A 194 -13.96 2.31 14.98
CA SER A 194 -12.54 2.47 15.28
C SER A 194 -12.18 3.94 15.51
N ASP A 195 -10.98 4.19 16.06
CA ASP A 195 -10.43 5.55 16.21
C ASP A 195 -10.04 6.07 14.81
N ILE A 196 -10.99 6.73 14.14
CA ILE A 196 -10.87 7.20 12.76
C ILE A 196 -10.57 8.69 12.73
N THR A 197 -9.50 9.04 12.02
CA THR A 197 -9.17 10.42 11.66
C THR A 197 -9.14 10.56 10.15
N VAL A 198 -9.55 11.73 9.62
CA VAL A 198 -9.45 12.03 8.19
C VAL A 198 -8.28 12.97 7.98
N SER A 199 -7.31 12.53 7.18
CA SER A 199 -6.12 13.30 6.88
C SER A 199 -6.39 14.28 5.75
N ASP A 200 -5.98 15.53 5.95
CA ASP A 200 -5.93 16.57 4.91
C ASP A 200 -4.57 16.64 4.21
N TYR A 201 -3.77 15.57 4.33
CA TYR A 201 -2.38 15.51 3.86
C TYR A 201 -2.23 15.91 2.40
N LEU A 202 -3.08 15.35 1.53
CA LEU A 202 -3.06 15.61 0.09
C LEU A 202 -3.61 17.02 -0.19
N GLN A 203 -4.72 17.38 0.44
CA GLN A 203 -5.42 18.66 0.22
C GLN A 203 -4.53 19.86 0.54
N LYS A 204 -3.65 19.74 1.55
CA LYS A 204 -2.71 20.81 1.93
C LYS A 204 -1.43 20.88 1.08
N ARG A 205 -1.17 19.89 0.22
CA ARG A 205 0.13 19.73 -0.44
C ARG A 205 0.09 19.81 -1.96
N VAL A 206 -1.08 19.68 -2.57
CA VAL A 206 -1.25 19.85 -4.01
C VAL A 206 -1.44 21.32 -4.38
N SER A 207 -0.87 21.72 -5.51
CA SER A 207 -1.09 23.01 -6.16
C SER A 207 -2.42 23.03 -6.94
N GLU A 208 -2.90 24.21 -7.31
CA GLU A 208 -4.12 24.36 -8.14
C GLU A 208 -3.99 23.63 -9.50
N SER A 209 -2.78 23.56 -10.07
CA SER A 209 -2.52 22.85 -11.31
C SER A 209 -2.70 21.34 -11.13
N GLU A 210 -2.16 20.78 -10.06
CA GLU A 210 -2.28 19.35 -9.73
C GLU A 210 -3.73 18.96 -9.39
N VAL A 211 -4.46 19.85 -8.73
CA VAL A 211 -5.91 19.68 -8.51
C VAL A 211 -6.66 19.58 -9.84
N LYS A 212 -6.38 20.48 -10.80
CA LYS A 212 -7.01 20.45 -12.14
C LYS A 212 -6.65 19.19 -12.93
N GLN A 213 -5.46 18.63 -12.71
CA GLN A 213 -5.02 17.37 -13.31
C GLN A 213 -5.62 16.15 -12.62
N GLY A 214 -6.29 16.32 -11.48
CA GLY A 214 -6.92 15.25 -10.73
C GLY A 214 -5.94 14.35 -9.99
N TYR A 215 -4.86 14.93 -9.45
CA TYR A 215 -3.83 14.19 -8.71
C TYR A 215 -4.43 13.37 -7.57
N ASP A 216 -4.06 12.09 -7.52
CA ASP A 216 -4.26 11.25 -6.35
C ASP A 216 -3.02 11.25 -5.44
N LEU A 217 -3.11 10.62 -4.26
CA LEU A 217 -1.96 10.54 -3.34
C LEU A 217 -0.76 9.81 -3.96
N ALA A 218 -0.98 8.83 -4.83
CA ALA A 218 0.12 8.12 -5.48
C ALA A 218 0.85 9.07 -6.45
N ASP A 219 0.10 9.82 -7.27
CA ASP A 219 0.65 10.78 -8.23
C ASP A 219 1.48 11.85 -7.51
N TYR A 220 0.98 12.37 -6.37
CA TYR A 220 1.74 13.29 -5.53
C TYR A 220 3.05 12.66 -5.01
N LEU A 221 2.97 11.46 -4.41
CA LEU A 221 4.12 10.79 -3.82
C LEU A 221 5.19 10.43 -4.85
N THR A 222 4.80 9.96 -6.04
CA THR A 222 5.75 9.63 -7.11
C THR A 222 6.41 10.84 -7.74
N ASN A 223 5.80 12.03 -7.63
CA ASN A 223 6.36 13.29 -8.12
C ASN A 223 7.09 14.10 -7.03
N LEU A 224 7.16 13.61 -5.80
CA LEU A 224 7.90 14.30 -4.74
C LEU A 224 9.36 14.44 -5.17
N PRO A 225 9.92 15.67 -5.14
CA PRO A 225 11.35 15.84 -5.33
C PRO A 225 12.07 15.03 -4.26
N LEU A 226 13.12 14.36 -4.68
CA LEU A 226 14.04 13.70 -3.77
C LEU A 226 14.73 14.82 -3.00
N TYR A 227 14.35 14.96 -1.73
CA TYR A 227 15.01 15.92 -0.86
C TYR A 227 16.39 15.35 -0.55
N TYR A 228 17.38 15.88 -1.24
CA TYR A 228 18.77 15.75 -0.90
C TYR A 228 19.16 17.00 -0.09
N PRO A 229 19.71 16.85 1.12
CA PRO A 229 20.25 17.97 1.88
C PRO A 229 21.16 18.83 0.99
N LYS A 230 21.09 20.16 1.15
CA LYS A 230 21.82 21.12 0.28
C LYS A 230 23.34 20.95 0.34
N GLU A 231 23.83 20.24 1.36
CA GLU A 231 25.24 19.94 1.58
C GLU A 231 25.77 18.86 0.62
N TRP A 232 24.91 18.20 -0.17
CA TRP A 232 25.33 17.17 -1.12
C TRP A 232 25.92 17.83 -2.38
N SER A 233 27.22 17.64 -2.56
CA SER A 233 27.98 18.23 -3.67
C SER A 233 27.53 17.75 -5.05
N GLN A 234 26.81 16.62 -5.15
CA GLN A 234 26.04 16.24 -6.35
C GLN A 234 24.75 15.48 -6.01
N PRO A 235 23.58 15.89 -6.52
CA PRO A 235 22.39 15.06 -6.50
C PRO A 235 22.61 13.84 -7.42
N LEU A 236 22.28 12.64 -6.92
CA LEU A 236 22.20 11.45 -7.77
C LEU A 236 21.23 11.72 -8.94
N PRO A 237 21.51 11.22 -10.15
CA PRO A 237 20.76 11.56 -11.35
C PRO A 237 19.26 11.30 -11.20
N ALA A 238 18.46 12.19 -11.79
CA ALA A 238 17.05 12.51 -11.50
C ALA A 238 15.97 11.40 -11.65
N ASN A 239 16.33 10.12 -11.80
CA ASN A 239 15.39 9.04 -12.14
C ASN A 239 14.92 8.22 -10.91
N ASN A 240 14.75 8.87 -9.76
CA ASN A 240 15.36 8.32 -8.54
C ASN A 240 14.38 8.05 -7.34
N VAL A 241 13.16 7.59 -7.65
CA VAL A 241 12.24 7.02 -6.65
C VAL A 241 12.82 5.73 -6.01
N ASN A 242 13.69 5.03 -6.75
CA ASN A 242 14.33 3.78 -6.35
C ASN A 242 15.30 3.95 -5.16
N ASP A 243 16.23 4.91 -5.18
CA ASP A 243 17.24 5.01 -4.11
C ASP A 243 16.62 5.50 -2.80
N ARG A 244 15.64 6.41 -2.86
CA ARG A 244 14.90 6.84 -1.66
C ARG A 244 14.15 5.67 -1.02
N TRP A 245 13.50 4.81 -1.79
CA TRP A 245 12.86 3.62 -1.24
C TRP A 245 13.89 2.69 -0.61
N ARG A 246 14.99 2.39 -1.30
CA ARG A 246 16.01 1.47 -0.77
C ARG A 246 16.61 2.00 0.53
N LEU A 247 16.85 3.31 0.61
CA LEU A 247 17.33 3.96 1.82
C LEU A 247 16.30 3.89 2.95
N ILE A 248 15.06 4.34 2.72
CA ILE A 248 13.99 4.31 3.72
C ILE A 248 13.71 2.87 4.20
N ASN A 249 13.69 1.90 3.28
CA ASN A 249 13.47 0.50 3.60
C ASN A 249 14.62 -0.06 4.45
N SER A 250 15.87 0.28 4.12
CA SER A 250 17.02 -0.12 4.94
C SER A 250 16.95 0.49 6.35
N ILE A 251 16.53 1.76 6.47
CA ILE A 251 16.28 2.43 7.76
C ILE A 251 15.15 1.72 8.54
N CYS A 252 14.03 1.37 7.91
CA CYS A 252 12.92 0.66 8.57
C CYS A 252 13.30 -0.76 9.00
N ASN A 253 14.05 -1.48 8.16
CA ASN A 253 14.52 -2.82 8.47
C ASN A 253 15.54 -2.78 9.62
N LEU A 254 16.38 -1.75 9.68
CA LEU A 254 17.28 -1.51 10.80
C LEU A 254 16.50 -1.35 12.11
N GLU A 255 15.47 -0.50 12.13
CA GLU A 255 14.59 -0.34 13.30
C GLU A 255 13.95 -1.68 13.72
N THR A 256 13.49 -2.46 12.75
CA THR A 256 12.85 -3.75 13.01
C THR A 256 13.85 -4.74 13.61
N ALA A 257 15.05 -4.85 13.03
CA ALA A 257 16.11 -5.73 13.50
C ALA A 257 16.59 -5.37 14.91
N ILE A 258 16.69 -4.06 15.22
CA ILE A 258 17.01 -3.57 16.57
C ILE A 258 15.89 -3.88 17.58
N ASN A 259 14.63 -3.96 17.13
CA ASN A 259 13.51 -4.32 18.00
C ASN A 259 13.40 -5.84 18.21
N SER A 260 13.97 -6.65 17.32
CA SER A 260 13.97 -8.12 17.41
C SER A 260 15.31 -8.70 17.85
N ASP A 261 16.27 -7.87 18.29
CA ASP A 261 17.64 -8.27 18.66
C ASP A 261 18.37 -9.11 17.57
N ASP A 262 18.09 -8.83 16.29
CA ASP A 262 18.70 -9.51 15.15
C ASP A 262 19.98 -8.79 14.70
N GLY A 263 21.09 -9.10 15.37
CA GLY A 263 22.38 -8.47 15.13
C GLY A 263 22.93 -8.63 13.70
N GLU A 264 22.64 -9.75 13.03
CA GLU A 264 23.10 -9.98 11.65
C GLU A 264 22.37 -9.04 10.68
N THR A 265 21.06 -8.91 10.82
CA THR A 265 20.27 -8.00 9.98
C THR A 265 20.62 -6.54 10.28
N VAL A 266 20.91 -6.19 11.53
CA VAL A 266 21.37 -4.84 11.91
C VAL A 266 22.60 -4.45 11.09
N LEU A 267 23.66 -5.27 11.09
CA LEU A 267 24.89 -4.98 10.35
C LEU A 267 24.64 -4.86 8.84
N LYS A 268 23.85 -5.78 8.26
CA LYS A 268 23.49 -5.74 6.84
C LYS A 268 22.75 -4.45 6.45
N GLN A 269 21.83 -3.98 7.29
CA GLN A 269 21.11 -2.74 6.98
C GLN A 269 21.99 -1.50 7.17
N ILE A 270 22.88 -1.49 8.16
CA ILE A 270 23.86 -0.41 8.34
C ILE A 270 24.75 -0.29 7.10
N ASP A 271 25.34 -1.39 6.64
CA ASP A 271 26.17 -1.41 5.42
C ASP A 271 25.40 -0.92 4.20
N ARG A 272 24.14 -1.36 4.07
CA ARG A 272 23.26 -0.93 2.96
C ARG A 272 22.94 0.56 3.04
N ILE A 273 22.69 1.12 4.23
CA ILE A 273 22.46 2.55 4.43
C ILE A 273 23.72 3.33 4.04
N TYR A 274 24.89 2.94 4.55
CA TYR A 274 26.16 3.59 4.20
C TYR A 274 26.52 3.45 2.73
N SER A 275 26.05 2.43 2.02
CA SER A 275 26.26 2.32 0.57
C SER A 275 25.59 3.46 -0.24
N PHE A 276 24.58 4.13 0.32
CA PHE A 276 23.99 5.35 -0.26
C PHE A 276 24.84 6.61 0.00
N PHE A 277 25.85 6.52 0.87
CA PHE A 277 26.73 7.61 1.31
C PHE A 277 28.20 7.19 1.11
N PRO A 278 28.66 7.05 -0.13
CA PRO A 278 30.02 6.56 -0.43
C PRO A 278 31.11 7.49 0.12
N ASP A 279 30.81 8.79 0.23
CA ASP A 279 31.67 9.76 0.91
C ASP A 279 31.40 9.71 2.42
N LYS A 280 32.36 9.19 3.19
CA LYS A 280 32.28 9.04 4.66
C LYS A 280 32.11 10.36 5.43
N GLU A 281 32.17 11.50 4.75
CA GLU A 281 31.91 12.83 5.29
C GLU A 281 30.44 13.26 5.15
N THR A 282 29.60 12.46 4.48
CA THR A 282 28.17 12.78 4.30
C THR A 282 27.39 12.47 5.56
N ASP A 283 26.72 13.48 6.12
CA ASP A 283 25.83 13.29 7.26
C ASP A 283 24.66 12.36 6.92
N LEU A 284 24.37 11.42 7.83
CA LEU A 284 23.20 10.57 7.72
C LEU A 284 21.91 11.41 7.71
N PRO A 285 20.85 10.98 7.02
CA PRO A 285 19.59 11.71 6.93
C PRO A 285 18.80 11.61 8.24
N ILE A 286 19.19 12.41 9.25
CA ILE A 286 18.64 12.38 10.61
C ILE A 286 17.10 12.46 10.62
N ASP A 287 16.50 13.26 9.74
CA ASP A 287 15.05 13.40 9.67
C ASP A 287 14.34 12.12 9.22
N LEU A 288 14.94 11.35 8.30
CA LEU A 288 14.41 10.04 7.89
C LEU A 288 14.51 9.04 9.04
N PHE A 289 15.63 9.02 9.74
CA PHE A 289 15.80 8.19 10.93
C PHE A 289 14.81 8.56 12.04
N ARG A 290 14.62 9.86 12.31
CA ARG A 290 13.65 10.33 13.31
C ARG A 290 12.22 9.89 12.96
N GLN A 291 11.90 9.88 11.67
CA GLN A 291 10.58 9.50 11.20
C GLN A 291 10.34 7.98 11.16
N TYR A 292 11.35 7.19 10.80
CA TYR A 292 11.18 5.78 10.44
C TYR A 292 11.93 4.79 11.34
N ALA A 293 12.95 5.25 12.07
CA ALA A 293 13.79 4.42 12.92
C ALA A 293 14.24 5.18 14.18
N PRO A 294 13.29 5.59 15.06
CA PRO A 294 13.61 6.41 16.23
C PRO A 294 14.53 5.69 17.23
N LYS A 295 14.42 4.36 17.39
CA LYS A 295 15.30 3.59 18.26
C LYS A 295 16.69 3.48 17.64
N ALA A 296 16.77 3.19 16.33
CA ALA A 296 18.04 3.19 15.61
C ALA A 296 18.75 4.56 15.70
N LEU A 297 18.00 5.65 15.56
CA LEU A 297 18.54 7.01 15.69
C LEU A 297 19.16 7.23 17.08
N SER A 298 18.46 6.81 18.14
CA SER A 298 18.96 6.96 19.51
C SER A 298 20.27 6.21 19.76
N ILE A 299 20.50 5.10 19.06
CA ILE A 299 21.75 4.32 19.15
C ILE A 299 22.86 5.01 18.35
N ILE A 300 22.55 5.53 17.16
CA ILE A 300 23.54 6.20 16.29
C ILE A 300 24.05 7.52 16.90
N LEU A 301 23.21 8.21 17.67
CA LEU A 301 23.56 9.51 18.29
C LEU A 301 24.31 9.38 19.63
N ASN A 302 24.44 8.17 20.19
CA ASN A 302 25.15 7.89 21.44
C ASN A 302 26.53 7.27 21.17
#